data_AF-A0A524G0R7-F1
#
_entry.id   AF-A0A524G0R7-F1
#
_cell.length_a   1.000
_cell.length_b   1.000
_cell.length_c   1.000
_cell.angle_alpha   90.00
_cell.angle_beta   90.00
_cell.angle_gamma   90.00
#
_symmetry.space_group_name_H-M   'P 1'
#
loop_
_entity.id
_entity.type
_entity.pdbx_description
1 polymer ?
#
loop_
_entity_poly.entity_id
_entity_poly.type
_entity_poly.pdbx_seq_one_letter_code
_entity_poly.pdbx_strand_id
1 'polypeptide(L)'
;MIDKKQLESRIRILKETCKTLHKLSKQSEPRGLSTTEKAELKSYNSWLITACKQLENLLKHGEKILKLKDRAGALEMQESFNLQYLQLQQDMQAQNRQFTMVSNIMKVKHDTANSVIRNMR
;
A
#
# COMPACT_ATOMS: atom_id res chain seq x y z
N MET A 1 -3.04 -4.44 25.93
CA MET A 1 -1.63 -4.00 25.87
C MET A 1 -1.09 -4.42 24.51
N ILE A 2 -0.47 -3.52 23.75
CA ILE A 2 0.17 -3.90 22.48
C ILE A 2 1.41 -4.73 22.81
N ASP A 3 1.38 -5.99 22.41
CA ASP A 3 2.52 -6.89 22.56
C ASP A 3 3.59 -6.54 21.52
N LYS A 4 4.86 -6.54 21.91
CA LYS A 4 5.98 -6.24 20.99
C LYS A 4 5.91 -7.08 19.71
N LYS A 5 5.46 -8.34 19.81
CA LYS A 5 5.27 -9.23 18.65
C LYS A 5 4.20 -8.73 17.67
N GLN A 6 3.17 -8.05 18.15
CA GLN A 6 2.14 -7.45 17.30
C GLN A 6 2.74 -6.32 16.46
N LEU A 7 3.54 -5.46 17.10
CA LEU A 7 4.24 -4.36 16.41
C LEU A 7 5.22 -4.89 15.34
N GLU A 8 6.01 -5.91 15.69
CA GLU A 8 6.97 -6.54 14.76
C GLU A 8 6.27 -7.20 13.57
N SER A 9 5.14 -7.88 13.81
CA SER A 9 4.34 -8.48 12.75
C SER A 9 3.76 -7.43 11.79
N ARG A 10 3.28 -6.30 12.33
CA ARG A 10 2.77 -5.17 11.53
C ARG A 10 3.86 -4.52 10.68
N ILE A 11 5.03 -4.28 11.26
CA ILE A 11 6.19 -3.76 10.52
C ILE A 11 6.55 -4.72 9.37
N ARG A 12 6.50 -6.03 9.62
CA ARG A 12 6.75 -7.05 8.59
C ARG A 12 5.74 -6.96 7.44
N ILE A 13 4.44 -6.92 7.75
CA ILE A 13 3.36 -6.84 6.75
C ILE A 13 3.44 -5.54 5.94
N LEU A 14 3.73 -4.41 6.60
CA LEU A 14 3.99 -3.12 5.93
C LEU A 14 5.15 -3.26 4.93
N LYS A 15 6.25 -3.89 5.35
CA LYS A 15 7.44 -4.09 4.50
C LYS A 15 7.14 -4.95 3.29
N GLU A 16 6.39 -6.04 3.46
CA GLU A 16 6.00 -6.93 2.36
C GLU A 16 5.06 -6.23 1.39
N THR A 17 4.14 -5.41 1.90
CA THR A 17 3.22 -4.65 1.05
C THR A 17 3.94 -3.56 0.27
N CYS A 18 4.80 -2.75 0.91
CA CYS A 18 5.63 -1.77 0.21
C CYS A 18 6.44 -2.40 -0.92
N LYS A 19 7.09 -3.54 -0.65
CA LYS A 19 7.86 -4.27 -1.68
C LYS A 19 6.98 -4.68 -2.86
N THR A 20 5.79 -5.18 -2.59
CA THR A 20 4.87 -5.64 -3.64
C THR A 20 4.33 -4.47 -4.46
N LEU A 21 3.84 -3.41 -3.81
CA LEU A 21 3.35 -2.20 -4.48
C LEU A 21 4.46 -1.53 -5.32
N HIS A 22 5.69 -1.49 -4.82
CA HIS A 22 6.85 -0.98 -5.57
C HIS A 22 7.25 -1.87 -6.76
N LYS A 23 7.06 -3.18 -6.66
CA LYS A 23 7.25 -4.11 -7.79
C LYS A 23 6.17 -3.90 -8.85
N LEU A 24 4.91 -3.71 -8.43
CA LEU A 24 3.78 -3.45 -9.33
C LEU A 24 3.93 -2.12 -10.07
N SER A 25 4.44 -1.08 -9.41
CA SER A 25 4.68 0.22 -10.05
C SER A 25 5.80 0.17 -11.09
N LYS A 26 6.78 -0.73 -10.93
CA LYS A 26 7.88 -0.96 -11.88
C LYS A 26 7.57 -1.91 -13.03
N GLN A 27 6.45 -2.64 -12.98
CA GLN A 27 6.07 -3.54 -14.07
C GLN A 27 5.81 -2.75 -15.36
N SER A 28 6.53 -3.12 -16.42
CA SER A 28 6.52 -2.48 -17.73
C SER A 28 5.12 -2.33 -18.32
N GLU A 29 4.92 -1.23 -19.03
CA GLU A 29 3.68 -0.93 -19.76
C GLU A 29 3.51 -1.96 -20.90
N PRO A 30 2.37 -2.68 -20.97
CA PRO A 30 2.14 -3.59 -22.08
C PRO A 30 2.11 -2.85 -23.42
N ARG A 31 2.67 -3.50 -24.45
CA ARG A 31 2.64 -3.01 -25.82
C ARG A 31 1.21 -3.10 -26.34
N GLY A 32 0.67 -1.98 -26.84
CA GLY A 32 -0.67 -1.92 -27.43
C GLY A 32 -1.72 -1.13 -26.65
N LEU A 33 -1.36 -0.50 -25.52
CA LEU A 33 -2.29 0.38 -24.78
C LEU A 33 -2.63 1.64 -25.57
N SER A 34 -3.91 2.00 -25.54
CA SER A 34 -4.43 3.27 -26.05
C SER A 34 -3.88 4.45 -25.24
N THR A 35 -3.88 5.65 -25.81
CA THR A 35 -3.41 6.88 -25.13
C THR A 35 -4.10 7.11 -23.78
N THR A 36 -5.41 6.83 -23.71
CA THR A 36 -6.21 6.93 -22.47
C THR A 36 -5.77 5.90 -21.43
N GLU A 37 -5.60 4.63 -21.83
CA GLU A 37 -5.19 3.57 -20.91
C GLU A 37 -3.78 3.80 -20.36
N LYS A 38 -2.87 4.37 -21.17
CA LYS A 38 -1.54 4.79 -20.71
C LYS A 38 -1.63 5.90 -19.65
N ALA A 39 -2.52 6.87 -19.86
CA ALA A 39 -2.74 7.94 -18.88
C ALA A 39 -3.30 7.40 -17.56
N GLU A 40 -4.27 6.49 -17.61
CA GLU A 40 -4.83 5.84 -16.42
C GLU A 40 -3.79 4.98 -15.69
N LEU A 41 -3.00 4.20 -16.43
CA LEU A 41 -1.92 3.39 -15.85
C LEU A 41 -0.86 4.27 -15.18
N LYS A 42 -0.54 5.42 -15.77
CA LYS A 42 0.38 6.39 -15.18
C LYS A 42 -0.18 6.99 -13.88
N SER A 43 -1.46 7.37 -13.86
CA SER A 43 -2.13 7.84 -12.65
C SER A 43 -2.15 6.77 -11.56
N TYR A 44 -2.45 5.53 -11.91
CA TYR A 44 -2.43 4.39 -10.99
C TYR A 44 -1.02 4.11 -10.45
N ASN A 45 0.00 4.11 -11.30
CA ASN A 45 1.38 3.95 -10.87
C ASN A 45 1.83 5.08 -9.93
N SER A 46 1.40 6.32 -10.20
CA SER A 46 1.66 7.47 -9.33
C SER A 46 1.02 7.29 -7.94
N TRP A 47 -0.22 6.80 -7.92
CA TRP A 47 -0.90 6.45 -6.67
C TRP A 47 -0.17 5.33 -5.92
N LEU A 48 0.23 4.25 -6.58
CA LEU A 48 1.01 3.15 -5.97
C LEU A 48 2.31 3.66 -5.34
N ILE A 49 3.01 4.59 -5.99
CA ILE A 49 4.23 5.21 -5.46
C ILE A 49 3.91 6.06 -4.21
N THR A 50 2.82 6.80 -4.23
CA THR A 50 2.38 7.64 -3.11
C THR A 50 2.01 6.78 -1.91
N ALA A 51 1.22 5.72 -2.13
CA ALA A 51 0.89 4.72 -1.13
C ALA A 51 2.14 4.07 -0.54
N CYS A 52 3.10 3.66 -1.38
CA CYS A 52 4.39 3.14 -0.92
C CYS A 52 5.10 4.12 0.03
N LYS A 53 5.20 5.40 -0.34
CA LYS A 53 5.87 6.42 0.48
C LYS A 53 5.19 6.62 1.84
N GLN A 54 3.85 6.63 1.86
CA GLN A 54 3.08 6.74 3.10
C GLN A 54 3.34 5.55 4.03
N LEU A 55 3.31 4.33 3.48
CA LEU A 55 3.60 3.10 4.21
C LEU A 55 5.07 3.04 4.68
N GLU A 56 6.02 3.53 3.88
CA GLU A 56 7.43 3.61 4.26
C GLU A 56 7.66 4.59 5.43
N ASN A 57 6.94 5.72 5.46
CA ASN A 57 7.01 6.66 6.58
C ASN A 57 6.50 6.03 7.88
N LEU A 58 5.39 5.28 7.81
CA LEU A 58 4.88 4.51 8.95
C LEU A 58 5.85 3.41 9.39
N LEU A 59 6.49 2.73 8.45
CA LEU A 59 7.49 1.71 8.73
C LEU A 59 8.68 2.31 9.48
N LYS A 60 9.23 3.45 9.01
CA LYS A 60 10.31 4.16 9.71
C LYS A 60 9.92 4.58 11.12
N HIS A 61 8.69 5.07 11.28
CA HIS A 61 8.16 5.45 12.59
C HIS A 61 8.06 4.24 13.52
N GLY A 62 7.55 3.10 13.02
CA GLY A 62 7.46 1.86 13.78
C GLY A 62 8.80 1.23 14.15
N GLU A 63 9.76 1.24 13.23
CA GLU A 63 11.13 0.79 13.52
C GLU A 63 11.78 1.66 14.61
N LYS A 64 11.53 2.98 14.60
CA LYS A 64 11.99 3.89 15.64
C LYS A 64 11.36 3.58 17.00
N ILE A 65 10.04 3.38 17.05
CA ILE A 65 9.32 3.02 18.29
C ILE A 65 9.84 1.69 18.84
N LEU A 66 10.01 0.68 17.97
CA LEU A 66 10.53 -0.63 18.35
C LEU A 66 11.95 -0.52 18.93
N LYS A 67 12.81 0.30 18.32
CA LYS A 67 14.18 0.55 18.79
C LYS A 67 14.19 1.24 20.15
N LEU A 68 13.30 2.20 20.38
CA LEU A 68 13.18 2.97 21.62
C LEU A 68 12.39 2.23 22.71
N LYS A 69 11.74 1.10 22.38
CA LYS A 69 10.82 0.36 23.27
C LYS A 69 9.71 1.26 23.83
N ASP A 70 9.30 2.26 23.06
CA ASP A 70 8.34 3.25 23.50
C ASP A 70 6.91 2.68 23.43
N ARG A 71 6.26 2.55 24.59
CA ARG A 71 4.92 1.95 24.68
C ARG A 71 3.82 2.93 24.27
N ALA A 72 4.02 4.22 24.48
CA ALA A 72 3.07 5.25 24.09
C ALA A 72 3.01 5.38 22.57
N GLY A 73 4.16 5.51 21.91
CA GLY A 73 4.28 5.58 20.46
C GLY A 73 3.80 4.31 19.76
N ALA A 74 3.86 3.13 20.41
CA ALA A 74 3.28 1.92 19.84
C ALA A 74 1.75 2.00 19.70
N LEU A 75 1.07 2.69 20.62
CA LEU A 75 -0.37 2.96 20.53
C LEU A 75 -0.68 4.03 19.46
N GLU A 76 0.14 5.07 19.36
CA GLU A 76 -0.02 6.10 18.31
C GLU A 76 0.22 5.53 16.91
N MET A 77 1.21 4.63 16.77
CA MET A 77 1.46 3.92 15.51
C MET A 77 0.29 3.00 15.14
N GLN A 78 -0.32 2.35 16.12
CA GLN A 78 -1.48 1.51 15.90
C GLN A 78 -2.64 2.31 15.29
N GLU A 79 -2.91 3.50 15.84
CA GLU A 79 -3.94 4.39 15.34
C GLU A 79 -3.59 4.92 13.94
N SER A 80 -2.35 5.38 13.76
CA SER A 80 -1.83 5.85 12.47
C SER A 80 -1.89 4.78 11.38
N PHE A 81 -1.59 3.53 11.74
CA PHE A 81 -1.70 2.39 10.85
C PHE A 81 -3.14 2.12 10.43
N ASN A 82 -4.07 2.12 11.38
CA ASN A 82 -5.49 1.91 11.09
C ASN A 82 -6.05 3.01 10.16
N LEU A 83 -5.68 4.28 10.41
CA LEU A 83 -6.07 5.40 9.55
C LEU A 83 -5.49 5.26 8.15
N GLN A 84 -4.21 4.92 8.02
CA GLN A 84 -3.59 4.76 6.71
C GLN A 84 -4.17 3.58 5.93
N TYR A 85 -4.46 2.48 6.62
CA TYR A 85 -5.14 1.32 6.04
C TYR A 85 -6.53 1.70 5.51
N LEU A 86 -7.32 2.44 6.30
CA LEU A 86 -8.64 2.92 5.89
C LEU A 86 -8.57 3.84 4.66
N GLN A 87 -7.64 4.79 4.65
CA GLN A 87 -7.42 5.68 3.51
C GLN A 87 -7.06 4.86 2.27
N LEU A 88 -6.10 3.93 2.40
CA LEU A 88 -5.65 3.11 1.29
C LEU A 88 -6.79 2.23 0.74
N GLN A 89 -7.63 1.70 1.63
CA GLN A 89 -8.81 0.93 1.24
C GLN A 89 -9.86 1.79 0.50
N GLN A 90 -10.09 3.03 0.94
CA GLN A 90 -10.99 3.97 0.27
C GLN A 90 -10.48 4.36 -1.12
N ASP A 91 -9.20 4.71 -1.22
CA ASP A 91 -8.56 5.02 -2.50
C ASP A 91 -8.64 3.82 -3.45
N MET A 92 -8.38 2.61 -2.95
CA MET A 92 -8.48 1.36 -3.72
C MET A 92 -9.89 1.12 -4.27
N GLN A 93 -10.93 1.43 -3.48
CA GLN A 93 -12.32 1.36 -3.95
C GLN A 93 -12.67 2.45 -4.96
N ALA A 94 -12.16 3.67 -4.78
CA ALA A 94 -12.36 4.77 -5.73
C ALA A 94 -11.71 4.45 -7.09
N GLN A 95 -10.50 3.89 -7.04
CA GLN A 95 -9.79 3.35 -8.20
C GLN A 95 -10.63 2.29 -8.93
N ASN A 96 -11.24 1.33 -8.22
CA ASN A 96 -12.08 0.28 -8.83
C ASN A 96 -13.26 0.83 -9.66
N ARG A 97 -13.81 2.01 -9.31
CA ARG A 97 -14.90 2.64 -10.05
C ARG A 97 -14.44 3.35 -11.32
N GLN A 98 -13.23 3.92 -11.32
CA GLN A 98 -12.67 4.59 -12.51
C GLN A 98 -12.24 3.57 -13.57
N PHE A 99 -11.90 2.37 -13.13
CA PHE A 99 -11.29 1.28 -13.88
C PHE A 99 -12.29 0.34 -14.58
N THR A 100 -13.32 0.90 -15.21
CA THR A 100 -14.30 0.09 -15.98
C THR A 100 -13.70 -0.47 -17.29
N MET A 101 -12.58 0.10 -17.76
CA MET A 101 -11.92 -0.25 -19.03
C MET A 101 -10.53 -0.89 -18.82
N VAL A 102 -10.42 -1.76 -17.82
CA VAL A 102 -9.13 -2.32 -17.41
C VAL A 102 -8.68 -3.42 -18.35
N SER A 103 -7.66 -3.12 -19.16
CA SER A 103 -6.77 -4.12 -19.75
C SER A 103 -6.41 -5.22 -18.72
N ASN A 104 -6.48 -6.50 -19.10
CA ASN A 104 -6.29 -7.67 -18.20
C ASN A 104 -5.12 -7.54 -17.22
N ILE A 105 -4.04 -6.87 -17.63
CA ILE A 105 -2.84 -6.63 -16.82
C ILE A 105 -3.10 -5.67 -15.66
N MET A 106 -3.82 -4.58 -15.89
CA MET A 106 -4.14 -3.61 -14.84
C MET A 106 -5.12 -4.21 -13.82
N LYS A 107 -5.94 -5.19 -14.23
CA LYS A 107 -6.77 -6.00 -13.33
C LYS A 107 -5.91 -6.86 -12.42
N VAL A 108 -4.91 -7.54 -12.99
CA VAL A 108 -3.96 -8.35 -12.21
C VAL A 108 -3.17 -7.48 -11.24
N LYS A 109 -2.71 -6.28 -11.65
CA LYS A 109 -2.04 -5.33 -10.76
C LYS A 109 -2.95 -4.89 -9.62
N HIS A 110 -4.17 -4.49 -9.94
CA HIS A 110 -5.18 -4.06 -8.99
C HIS A 110 -5.53 -5.16 -7.99
N ASP A 111 -5.77 -6.38 -8.46
CA ASP A 111 -6.11 -7.53 -7.62
C ASP A 111 -4.95 -7.88 -6.68
N THR A 112 -3.71 -7.86 -7.19
CA THR A 112 -2.50 -8.08 -6.38
C THR A 112 -2.36 -7.00 -5.31
N ALA A 113 -2.52 -5.72 -5.67
CA ALA A 113 -2.48 -4.60 -4.73
C ALA A 113 -3.56 -4.73 -3.66
N ASN A 114 -4.80 -5.01 -4.06
CA ASN A 114 -5.92 -5.20 -3.17
C ASN A 114 -5.69 -6.39 -2.20
N SER A 115 -5.15 -7.50 -2.69
CA SER A 115 -4.82 -8.67 -1.89
C SER A 115 -3.78 -8.34 -0.81
N VAL A 116 -2.68 -7.65 -1.16
CA VAL A 116 -1.66 -7.28 -0.16
C VAL A 116 -2.17 -6.22 0.82
N ILE A 117 -2.98 -5.26 0.36
CA ILE A 117 -3.61 -4.27 1.24
C ILE A 117 -4.53 -4.98 2.22
N ARG A 118 -5.39 -5.90 1.76
CA ARG A 118 -6.30 -6.66 2.62
C ARG A 118 -5.58 -7.50 3.68
N ASN A 119 -4.38 -7.98 3.39
CA ASN A 119 -3.55 -8.72 4.35
C ASN A 119 -2.95 -7.83 5.46
N MET A 120 -3.08 -6.51 5.39
CA MET A 120 -2.68 -5.59 6.46
C MET A 120 -3.62 -5.56 7.66
N ARG A 121 -4.81 -6.13 7.56
CA ARG A 121 -5.84 -6.07 8.60
C ARG A 121 -5.43 -6.76 9.91
#